data_AF-A0A959IP15-F1
#
_entry.id   AF-A0A959IP15-F1
#
_cell.length_a   1.000
_cell.length_b   1.000
_cell.length_c   1.000
_cell.angle_alpha   90.00
_cell.angle_beta   90.00
_cell.angle_gamma   90.00
#
_symmetry.space_group_name_H-M   'P 1'
#
loop_
_entity.id
_entity.type
_entity.pdbx_description
1 polymer ?
#
loop_
_entity_poly.entity_id
_entity_poly.type
_entity_poly.pdbx_seq_one_letter_code
_entity_poly.pdbx_strand_id
1 'polypeptide(L)'
;MNRDLPQGVMLNAYPDSIGKNLADTVALLQRPELEGVFSLFYILPTFFNSDLDRGFSIIDYDMNRELVSDTDLAQMEQLGMRLKFDLVLNHLSVGSPQFQHMLQFGDESPYKDFFIDWNEFWGDHGEMGPEGYLVPARECLENLFMRKPGLPILKVRFPDQSERPYWNTFYQEVTYQELVLEDLKGIPDAGEEQLEKAMALVNETIGRKLPPAAVDWGELAHLGDAVTATAERKRAYLGQMDLNARSEQVWDFYDETLAKLGAYGASLVRLDAFAYLHKEPCKTNFFNKPGTWEYLDRLAAIADKHQLSLLPEIHSEYGYGLHEEVA
;
A
#
# COMPACT_ATOMS: atom_id res chain seq x y z
N MET A 1 0.50 -20.39 -18.43
CA MET A 1 0.92 -19.15 -19.15
C MET A 1 0.19 -18.88 -20.46
N ASN A 2 -0.03 -19.84 -21.38
CA ASN A 2 -0.77 -19.57 -22.63
C ASN A 2 -2.29 -19.86 -22.51
N ARG A 3 -3.01 -19.04 -21.74
CA ARG A 3 -4.44 -18.85 -21.99
C ARG A 3 -4.56 -17.71 -23.00
N ASP A 4 -5.37 -17.89 -24.03
CA ASP A 4 -5.58 -16.84 -25.03
C ASP A 4 -6.03 -15.56 -24.34
N LEU A 5 -5.26 -14.48 -24.53
CA LEU A 5 -5.64 -13.18 -24.01
C LEU A 5 -7.03 -12.81 -24.54
N PRO A 6 -7.88 -12.22 -23.69
CA PRO A 6 -9.16 -11.68 -24.13
C PRO A 6 -9.05 -10.81 -25.38
N GLN A 7 -9.67 -11.24 -26.48
CA GLN A 7 -9.77 -10.42 -27.69
C GLN A 7 -10.89 -9.38 -27.57
N GLY A 8 -10.64 -8.18 -28.09
CA GLY A 8 -11.58 -7.07 -28.19
C GLY A 8 -11.11 -5.80 -27.49
N VAL A 9 -11.94 -4.75 -27.52
CA VAL A 9 -11.59 -3.45 -26.92
C VAL A 9 -11.88 -3.50 -25.41
N MET A 10 -10.93 -2.96 -24.64
CA MET A 10 -11.00 -2.87 -23.18
C MET A 10 -11.22 -1.42 -22.74
N LEU A 11 -12.31 -1.15 -22.00
CA LEU A 11 -12.49 0.09 -21.27
C LEU A 11 -11.56 0.11 -20.05
N ASN A 12 -10.99 1.26 -19.71
CA ASN A 12 -10.20 1.46 -18.50
C ASN A 12 -10.72 2.69 -17.77
N ALA A 13 -11.18 2.53 -16.53
CA ALA A 13 -11.71 3.62 -15.72
C ALA A 13 -11.75 3.24 -14.23
N TYR A 14 -11.75 4.25 -13.35
CA TYR A 14 -12.17 4.06 -11.96
C TYR A 14 -13.69 3.88 -11.89
N PRO A 15 -14.21 3.16 -10.88
CA PRO A 15 -15.64 3.10 -10.58
C PRO A 15 -16.37 4.44 -10.64
N ASP A 16 -15.75 5.51 -10.17
CA ASP A 16 -16.28 6.88 -10.09
C ASP A 16 -15.85 7.80 -11.24
N SER A 17 -15.20 7.29 -12.29
CA SER A 17 -14.76 8.13 -13.41
C SER A 17 -15.91 8.64 -14.28
N ILE A 18 -17.01 7.89 -14.35
CA ILE A 18 -18.21 8.25 -15.09
C ILE A 18 -19.34 8.35 -14.08
N GLY A 19 -19.83 9.56 -13.84
CA GLY A 19 -20.84 9.79 -12.81
C GLY A 19 -20.21 9.81 -11.41
N LYS A 20 -20.80 9.07 -10.47
CA LYS A 20 -20.41 9.03 -9.06
C LYS A 20 -19.92 7.66 -8.60
N ASN A 21 -20.36 6.59 -9.25
CA ASN A 21 -20.06 5.21 -8.88
C ASN A 21 -20.18 4.26 -10.08
N LEU A 22 -19.88 2.99 -9.89
CA LEU A 22 -19.82 2.02 -10.98
C LEU A 22 -21.15 1.87 -11.71
N ALA A 23 -22.28 2.02 -11.01
CA ALA A 23 -23.62 1.94 -11.60
C ALA A 23 -23.83 2.95 -12.73
N ASP A 24 -23.26 4.16 -12.63
CA ASP A 24 -23.34 5.17 -13.68
C ASP A 24 -22.56 4.74 -14.94
N THR A 25 -21.41 4.08 -14.76
CA THR A 25 -20.66 3.47 -15.88
C THR A 25 -21.44 2.32 -16.51
N VAL A 26 -22.05 1.45 -15.70
CA VAL A 26 -22.87 0.33 -16.19
C VAL A 26 -24.08 0.85 -16.98
N ALA A 27 -24.77 1.88 -16.48
CA ALA A 27 -25.89 2.50 -17.18
C ALA A 27 -25.47 3.14 -18.52
N LEU A 28 -24.25 3.68 -18.60
CA LEU A 28 -23.69 4.13 -19.88
C LEU A 28 -23.46 2.95 -20.82
N LEU A 29 -22.83 1.87 -20.35
CA LEU A 29 -22.51 0.68 -21.16
C LEU A 29 -23.75 -0.08 -21.65
N GLN A 30 -24.89 0.04 -20.97
CA GLN A 30 -26.18 -0.52 -21.38
C GLN A 30 -26.84 0.25 -22.54
N ARG A 31 -26.31 1.41 -22.93
CA ARG A 31 -26.90 2.19 -24.03
C ARG A 31 -26.69 1.47 -25.38
N PRO A 32 -27.72 1.42 -26.25
CA PRO A 32 -27.62 0.74 -27.55
C PRO A 32 -26.45 1.21 -28.41
N GLU A 33 -26.05 2.48 -28.29
CA GLU A 33 -24.92 3.06 -29.04
C GLU A 33 -23.56 2.47 -28.64
N LEU A 34 -23.47 1.81 -27.49
CA LEU A 34 -22.25 1.18 -26.97
C LEU A 34 -22.31 -0.35 -26.99
N GLU A 35 -23.39 -0.94 -27.51
CA GLU A 35 -23.54 -2.38 -27.64
C GLU A 35 -22.39 -2.97 -28.47
N GLY A 36 -21.68 -3.95 -27.89
CA GLY A 36 -20.55 -4.63 -28.54
C GLY A 36 -19.28 -3.79 -28.75
N VAL A 37 -19.24 -2.53 -28.30
CA VAL A 37 -18.04 -1.67 -28.43
C VAL A 37 -16.92 -2.17 -27.54
N PHE A 38 -17.23 -2.49 -26.28
CA PHE A 38 -16.28 -3.02 -25.31
C PHE A 38 -16.63 -4.47 -24.97
N SER A 39 -15.59 -5.29 -24.82
CA SER A 39 -15.71 -6.70 -24.40
C SER A 39 -14.97 -6.98 -23.09
N LEU A 40 -14.16 -6.00 -22.65
CA LEU A 40 -13.48 -6.00 -21.37
C LEU A 40 -13.63 -4.67 -20.66
N PHE A 41 -13.67 -4.73 -19.34
CA PHE A 41 -13.55 -3.56 -18.49
C PHE A 41 -12.45 -3.78 -17.45
N TYR A 42 -11.37 -3.01 -17.58
CA TYR A 42 -10.39 -2.81 -16.54
C TYR A 42 -10.90 -1.77 -15.54
N ILE A 43 -11.30 -2.25 -14.37
CA ILE A 43 -11.78 -1.39 -13.29
C ILE A 43 -10.61 -1.14 -12.33
N LEU A 44 -10.28 0.14 -12.16
CA LEU A 44 -9.14 0.57 -11.34
C LEU A 44 -9.39 0.38 -9.82
N PRO A 45 -8.33 0.34 -9.00
CA PRO A 45 -8.37 -0.25 -7.65
C PRO A 45 -9.27 0.40 -6.60
N THR A 46 -9.85 1.59 -6.80
CA THR A 46 -10.89 2.11 -5.89
C THR A 46 -12.16 1.25 -5.87
N PHE A 47 -12.24 0.23 -6.74
CA PHE A 47 -13.17 -0.88 -6.60
C PHE A 47 -13.08 -1.56 -5.23
N PHE A 48 -11.89 -1.61 -4.62
CA PHE A 48 -11.63 -2.20 -3.32
C PHE A 48 -11.53 -1.16 -2.19
N ASN A 49 -11.66 -1.61 -0.95
CA ASN A 49 -11.40 -0.77 0.21
C ASN A 49 -9.94 -0.31 0.24
N SER A 50 -9.73 1.01 0.24
CA SER A 50 -8.43 1.64 0.04
C SER A 50 -8.42 3.07 0.59
N ASP A 51 -7.24 3.66 0.79
CA ASP A 51 -7.09 5.00 1.38
C ASP A 51 -6.25 5.98 0.52
N LEU A 52 -4.99 5.65 0.24
CA LEU A 52 -4.06 6.46 -0.54
C LEU A 52 -3.98 6.04 -2.00
N ASP A 53 -3.33 6.90 -2.79
CA ASP A 53 -2.92 6.64 -4.17
C ASP A 53 -4.07 6.17 -5.07
N ARG A 54 -5.26 6.77 -4.87
CA ARG A 54 -6.51 6.45 -5.59
C ARG A 54 -6.72 4.94 -5.76
N GLY A 55 -6.57 4.18 -4.68
CA GLY A 55 -6.87 2.76 -4.67
C GLY A 55 -5.67 1.83 -4.65
N PHE A 56 -4.46 2.31 -4.95
CA PHE A 56 -3.26 1.47 -4.91
C PHE A 56 -2.70 1.26 -3.50
N SER A 57 -3.29 1.89 -2.48
CA SER A 57 -3.06 1.55 -1.07
C SER A 57 -4.25 0.73 -0.55
N ILE A 58 -4.20 -0.58 -0.82
CA ILE A 58 -5.29 -1.52 -0.53
C ILE A 58 -5.35 -1.85 0.96
N ILE A 59 -6.52 -1.65 1.57
CA ILE A 59 -6.81 -2.12 2.94
C ILE A 59 -7.16 -3.61 2.89
N ASP A 60 -8.12 -3.96 2.03
CA ASP A 60 -8.53 -5.32 1.74
C ASP A 60 -9.14 -5.40 0.33
N TYR A 61 -9.31 -6.62 -0.18
CA TYR A 61 -9.92 -6.86 -1.49
C TYR A 61 -11.44 -7.04 -1.43
N ASP A 62 -12.13 -6.61 -0.36
CA ASP A 62 -13.59 -6.45 -0.42
C ASP A 62 -13.97 -5.22 -1.25
N MET A 63 -15.16 -5.28 -1.86
CA MET A 63 -15.68 -4.17 -2.64
C MET A 63 -15.91 -2.94 -1.77
N ASN A 64 -15.45 -1.78 -2.26
CA ASN A 64 -15.84 -0.49 -1.72
C ASN A 64 -17.34 -0.26 -1.99
N ARG A 65 -18.15 -0.46 -0.94
CA ARG A 65 -19.63 -0.39 -1.03
C ARG A 65 -20.18 1.01 -1.29
N GLU A 66 -19.36 2.06 -1.20
CA GLU A 66 -19.75 3.41 -1.62
C GLU A 66 -19.73 3.56 -3.15
N LEU A 67 -18.87 2.79 -3.83
CA LEU A 67 -18.62 2.89 -5.27
C LEU A 67 -19.13 1.70 -6.08
N VAL A 68 -19.30 0.53 -5.46
CA VAL A 68 -19.56 -0.73 -6.15
C VAL A 68 -20.58 -1.58 -5.38
N SER A 69 -21.54 -2.14 -6.12
CA SER A 69 -22.54 -3.08 -5.63
C SER A 69 -22.52 -4.41 -6.39
N ASP A 70 -23.08 -5.47 -5.78
CA ASP A 70 -23.20 -6.78 -6.45
C ASP A 70 -24.10 -6.70 -7.70
N THR A 71 -25.05 -5.75 -7.73
CA THR A 71 -25.90 -5.48 -8.90
C THR A 71 -25.07 -5.02 -10.09
N ASP A 72 -24.03 -4.21 -9.87
CA ASP A 72 -23.17 -3.70 -10.94
C ASP A 72 -22.42 -4.86 -11.61
N LEU A 73 -21.88 -5.79 -10.80
CA LEU A 73 -21.22 -6.99 -11.31
C LEU A 73 -22.18 -7.88 -12.11
N ALA A 74 -23.38 -8.13 -11.59
CA ALA A 74 -24.39 -8.94 -12.27
C ALA A 74 -24.83 -8.31 -13.60
N GLN A 75 -24.95 -6.98 -13.66
CA GLN A 75 -25.29 -6.27 -14.89
C GLN A 75 -24.14 -6.27 -15.91
N MET A 76 -22.89 -6.17 -15.47
CA MET A 76 -21.73 -6.33 -16.35
C MET A 76 -21.63 -7.75 -16.92
N GLU A 77 -21.93 -8.78 -16.11
CA GLU A 77 -22.01 -10.16 -16.58
C GLU A 77 -23.11 -10.32 -17.65
N GLN A 78 -24.29 -9.73 -17.45
CA GLN A 78 -25.38 -9.73 -18.43
C GLN A 78 -25.01 -9.05 -19.76
N LEU A 79 -24.13 -8.04 -19.71
CA LEU A 79 -23.56 -7.39 -20.90
C LEU A 79 -22.49 -8.26 -21.59
N GLY A 80 -22.14 -9.41 -21.02
CA GLY A 80 -21.04 -10.25 -21.50
C GLY A 80 -19.66 -9.63 -21.28
N MET A 81 -19.55 -8.68 -20.34
CA MET A 81 -18.31 -7.96 -20.07
C MET A 81 -17.36 -8.83 -19.25
N ARG A 82 -16.14 -9.02 -19.74
CA ARG A 82 -15.08 -9.63 -18.95
C ARG A 82 -14.36 -8.58 -18.11
N LEU A 83 -14.04 -8.92 -16.87
CA LEU A 83 -13.40 -7.96 -15.97
C LEU A 83 -11.88 -8.16 -15.91
N LYS A 84 -11.19 -7.04 -15.74
CA LYS A 84 -9.79 -6.99 -15.37
C LYS A 84 -9.66 -6.18 -14.07
N PHE A 85 -8.87 -6.70 -13.13
CA PHE A 85 -8.52 -6.01 -11.89
C PHE A 85 -7.01 -6.01 -11.67
N ASP A 86 -6.56 -5.20 -10.71
CA ASP A 86 -5.20 -5.26 -10.18
C ASP A 86 -5.10 -6.27 -9.04
N LEU A 87 -3.99 -7.00 -9.02
CA LEU A 87 -3.41 -7.53 -7.81
C LEU A 87 -2.24 -6.60 -7.45
N VAL A 88 -2.47 -5.73 -6.47
CA VAL A 88 -1.44 -4.92 -5.82
C VAL A 88 -0.65 -5.82 -4.88
N LEU A 89 0.27 -6.58 -5.46
CA LEU A 89 1.03 -7.61 -4.74
C LEU A 89 2.26 -7.08 -4.02
N ASN A 90 2.82 -5.95 -4.45
CA ASN A 90 4.05 -5.44 -3.84
C ASN A 90 3.81 -4.90 -2.43
N HIS A 91 2.63 -4.36 -2.13
CA HIS A 91 2.37 -3.63 -0.89
C HIS A 91 0.88 -3.65 -0.49
N LEU A 92 0.61 -3.40 0.79
CA LEU A 92 -0.72 -3.12 1.32
C LEU A 92 -0.73 -1.84 2.16
N SER A 93 -1.91 -1.27 2.39
CA SER A 93 -2.07 -0.12 3.27
C SER A 93 -1.63 -0.45 4.71
N VAL A 94 -1.10 0.55 5.42
CA VAL A 94 -0.98 0.53 6.88
C VAL A 94 -2.33 0.22 7.55
N GLY A 95 -3.45 0.62 6.95
CA GLY A 95 -4.81 0.31 7.41
C GLY A 95 -5.25 -1.14 7.20
N SER A 96 -4.47 -1.97 6.51
CA SER A 96 -4.79 -3.39 6.29
C SER A 96 -4.90 -4.17 7.60
N PRO A 97 -5.79 -5.18 7.69
CA PRO A 97 -5.94 -6.00 8.89
C PRO A 97 -4.62 -6.61 9.38
N GLN A 98 -3.75 -7.03 8.45
CA GLN A 98 -2.46 -7.63 8.74
C GLN A 98 -1.52 -6.63 9.42
N PHE A 99 -1.40 -5.42 8.87
CA PHE A 99 -0.50 -4.40 9.43
C PHE A 99 -1.05 -3.81 10.73
N GLN A 100 -2.36 -3.57 10.82
CA GLN A 100 -3.01 -3.14 12.06
C GLN A 100 -2.81 -4.16 13.19
N HIS A 101 -2.87 -5.46 12.89
CA HIS A 101 -2.59 -6.50 13.88
C HIS A 101 -1.14 -6.45 14.37
N MET A 102 -0.16 -6.14 13.51
CA MET A 102 1.22 -5.88 13.94
C MET A 102 1.34 -4.64 14.84
N LEU A 103 0.65 -3.56 14.49
CA LEU A 103 0.64 -2.34 15.31
C LEU A 103 -0.04 -2.54 16.67
N GLN A 104 -0.89 -3.55 16.82
CA GLN A 104 -1.56 -3.89 18.07
C GLN A 104 -0.77 -4.90 18.93
N PHE A 105 -0.18 -5.92 18.31
CA PHE A 105 0.42 -7.06 19.02
C PHE A 105 1.94 -7.15 18.90
N GLY A 106 2.57 -6.29 18.08
CA GLY A 106 4.01 -6.27 17.86
C GLY A 106 4.55 -7.62 17.41
N ASP A 107 5.59 -8.10 18.09
CA ASP A 107 6.26 -9.38 17.78
C ASP A 107 5.40 -10.62 18.06
N GLU A 108 4.29 -10.48 18.80
CA GLU A 108 3.32 -11.57 19.00
C GLU A 108 2.31 -11.70 17.85
N SER A 109 2.34 -10.77 16.88
CA SER A 109 1.48 -10.83 15.70
C SER A 109 1.88 -12.02 14.80
N PRO A 110 0.92 -12.82 14.30
CA PRO A 110 1.23 -13.85 13.30
C PRO A 110 1.74 -13.24 11.99
N TYR A 111 1.46 -11.95 11.75
CA TYR A 111 1.88 -11.22 10.56
C TYR A 111 3.27 -10.60 10.68
N LYS A 112 4.06 -10.90 11.72
CA LYS A 112 5.40 -10.33 11.93
C LYS A 112 6.26 -10.37 10.64
N ASP A 113 6.25 -11.51 9.96
CA ASP A 113 7.05 -11.72 8.73
C ASP A 113 6.27 -11.40 7.44
N PHE A 114 5.06 -10.85 7.53
CA PHE A 114 4.20 -10.55 6.37
C PHE A 114 4.69 -9.31 5.60
N PHE A 115 5.28 -8.36 6.32
CA PHE A 115 5.89 -7.14 5.78
C PHE A 115 7.40 -7.17 5.98
N ILE A 116 8.11 -6.23 5.37
CA ILE A 116 9.57 -6.19 5.43
C ILE A 116 10.02 -5.18 6.49
N ASP A 117 10.49 -5.68 7.63
CA ASP A 117 11.26 -4.85 8.57
C ASP A 117 12.58 -4.46 7.91
N TRP A 118 12.83 -3.16 7.80
CA TRP A 118 14.00 -2.62 7.11
C TRP A 118 15.30 -3.00 7.82
N ASN A 119 15.31 -2.97 9.16
CA ASN A 119 16.50 -3.29 9.93
C ASN A 119 16.79 -4.78 9.88
N GLU A 120 15.78 -5.64 9.97
CA GLU A 120 15.99 -7.08 9.81
C GLU A 120 16.48 -7.40 8.39
N PHE A 121 15.93 -6.75 7.36
CA PHE A 121 16.36 -6.96 5.96
C PHE A 121 17.83 -6.63 5.72
N TRP A 122 18.31 -5.52 6.29
CA TRP A 122 19.68 -5.04 6.08
C TRP A 122 20.69 -5.57 7.11
N GLY A 123 20.28 -6.43 8.05
CA GLY A 123 21.04 -6.89 9.21
C GLY A 123 22.57 -6.82 9.10
N ASP A 124 23.17 -7.69 8.28
CA ASP A 124 24.64 -7.80 8.10
C ASP A 124 25.21 -6.92 6.97
N HIS A 125 24.37 -6.09 6.36
CA HIS A 125 24.65 -5.31 5.15
C HIS A 125 24.58 -3.79 5.37
N GLY A 126 24.63 -3.34 6.63
CA GLY A 126 24.57 -1.93 6.99
C GLY A 126 25.02 -1.66 8.42
N GLU A 127 25.04 -0.37 8.79
CA GLU A 127 25.37 0.08 10.14
C GLU A 127 24.20 0.89 10.72
N MET A 128 23.98 0.78 12.04
CA MET A 128 22.90 1.50 12.71
C MET A 128 23.15 3.01 12.65
N GLY A 129 22.25 3.73 11.99
CA GLY A 129 22.27 5.17 11.91
C GLY A 129 21.77 5.83 13.20
N PRO A 130 22.04 7.14 13.39
CA PRO A 130 21.60 7.90 14.57
C PRO A 130 20.08 8.01 14.67
N GLU A 131 19.37 7.78 13.56
CA GLU A 131 17.92 7.85 13.48
C GLU A 131 17.23 6.51 13.76
N GLY A 132 17.95 5.45 14.17
CA GLY A 132 17.34 4.17 14.55
C GLY A 132 16.97 3.25 13.39
N TYR A 133 17.53 3.47 12.20
CA TYR A 133 17.50 2.51 11.09
C TYR A 133 18.91 2.18 10.60
N LEU A 134 19.07 0.97 10.06
CA LEU A 134 20.30 0.58 9.37
C LEU A 134 20.46 1.40 8.09
N VAL A 135 21.62 2.01 7.92
CA VAL A 135 22.06 2.61 6.66
C VAL A 135 22.81 1.53 5.89
N PRO A 136 22.33 1.10 4.70
CA PRO A 136 23.02 0.07 3.92
C PRO A 136 24.44 0.49 3.58
N ALA A 137 25.34 -0.49 3.49
CA ALA A 137 26.69 -0.27 3.02
C ALA A 137 26.66 0.44 1.65
N ARG A 138 27.63 1.32 1.41
CA ARG A 138 27.65 2.21 0.25
C ARG A 138 27.46 1.45 -1.08
N GLU A 139 28.12 0.31 -1.25
CA GLU A 139 28.01 -0.52 -2.44
C GLU A 139 26.60 -1.08 -2.66
N CYS A 140 25.88 -1.38 -1.59
CA CYS A 140 24.50 -1.85 -1.64
C CYS A 140 23.53 -0.70 -1.92
N LEU A 141 23.79 0.47 -1.34
CA LEU A 141 22.97 1.67 -1.53
C LEU A 141 23.09 2.22 -2.96
N GLU A 142 24.27 2.20 -3.56
CA GLU A 142 24.51 2.64 -4.95
C GLU A 142 23.78 1.76 -5.98
N ASN A 143 23.51 0.50 -5.65
CA ASN A 143 22.75 -0.41 -6.52
C ASN A 143 21.24 -0.26 -6.35
N LEU A 144 20.77 0.19 -5.19
CA LEU A 144 19.36 0.18 -4.81
C LEU A 144 18.54 1.14 -5.68
N PHE A 145 17.51 0.62 -6.35
CA PHE A 145 16.63 1.42 -7.20
C PHE A 145 15.63 2.22 -6.35
N MET A 146 15.77 3.54 -6.33
CA MET A 146 14.95 4.45 -5.51
C MET A 146 13.81 5.08 -6.31
N ARG A 147 12.60 5.08 -5.74
CA ARG A 147 11.41 5.74 -6.32
C ARG A 147 11.07 7.09 -5.69
N LYS A 148 11.72 7.44 -4.59
CA LYS A 148 11.54 8.71 -3.87
C LYS A 148 12.88 9.20 -3.28
N PRO A 149 13.00 10.48 -2.93
CA PRO A 149 14.18 10.98 -2.22
C PRO A 149 14.34 10.28 -0.86
N GLY A 150 15.58 9.92 -0.51
CA GLY A 150 15.88 9.20 0.73
C GLY A 150 15.65 7.69 0.63
N LEU A 151 15.73 7.00 1.78
CA LEU A 151 15.51 5.57 1.87
C LEU A 151 14.01 5.24 1.79
N PRO A 152 13.62 4.08 1.23
CA PRO A 152 12.23 3.65 1.11
C PRO A 152 11.72 3.09 2.44
N ILE A 153 11.67 3.92 3.48
CA ILE A 153 11.22 3.55 4.82
C ILE A 153 10.04 4.41 5.26
N LEU A 154 9.13 3.78 6.01
CA LEU A 154 8.19 4.45 6.91
C LEU A 154 8.47 3.94 8.33
N LYS A 155 8.75 4.86 9.26
CA LYS A 155 8.86 4.51 10.68
C LYS A 155 7.49 4.49 11.31
N VAL A 156 7.15 3.36 11.91
CA VAL A 156 5.88 3.15 12.60
C VAL A 156 6.14 2.86 14.07
N ARG A 157 5.23 3.32 14.93
CA ARG A 157 5.33 3.12 16.38
C ARG A 157 4.61 1.84 16.78
N PHE A 158 5.31 0.97 17.50
CA PHE A 158 4.82 -0.32 17.97
C PHE A 158 4.28 -0.24 19.41
N PRO A 159 3.55 -1.27 19.90
CA PRO A 159 2.96 -1.29 21.26
C PRO A 159 3.98 -1.12 22.39
N ASP A 160 5.21 -1.61 22.18
CA ASP A 160 6.35 -1.46 23.09
C ASP A 160 6.96 -0.05 23.09
N GLN A 161 6.33 0.88 22.35
CA GLN A 161 6.75 2.26 22.11
C GLN A 161 8.01 2.40 21.24
N SER A 162 8.56 1.31 20.72
CA SER A 162 9.65 1.37 19.74
C SER A 162 9.17 1.99 18.43
N GLU A 163 10.07 2.69 17.75
CA GLU A 163 9.86 3.12 16.37
C GLU A 163 10.62 2.15 15.46
N ARG A 164 9.89 1.44 14.60
CA ARG A 164 10.46 0.42 13.73
C ARG A 164 10.36 0.87 12.27
N PRO A 165 11.46 0.87 11.50
CA PRO A 165 11.43 1.19 10.09
C PRO A 165 10.92 -0.01 9.29
N TYR A 166 9.85 0.19 8.54
CA TYR A 166 9.35 -0.81 7.58
C TYR A 166 9.56 -0.33 6.16
N TRP A 167 9.79 -1.28 5.25
CA TRP A 167 9.97 -0.97 3.84
C TRP A 167 8.68 -0.38 3.26
N ASN A 168 8.83 0.78 2.62
CA ASN A 168 7.78 1.52 1.94
C ASN A 168 8.37 2.13 0.67
N THR A 169 8.20 1.46 -0.46
CA THR A 169 8.78 1.86 -1.76
C THR A 169 8.13 3.12 -2.31
N PHE A 170 6.83 3.27 -2.08
CA PHE A 170 5.98 4.27 -2.72
C PHE A 170 5.48 5.33 -1.73
N TYR A 171 4.18 5.65 -1.76
CA TYR A 171 3.59 6.74 -1.00
C TYR A 171 3.50 6.42 0.50
N GLN A 172 3.64 7.49 1.29
CA GLN A 172 3.42 7.50 2.72
C GLN A 172 2.95 8.89 3.14
N GLU A 173 2.19 8.94 4.23
CA GLU A 173 1.79 10.16 4.90
C GLU A 173 1.78 9.91 6.41
N VAL A 174 2.37 10.83 7.17
CA VAL A 174 2.31 10.83 8.63
C VAL A 174 1.53 12.06 9.04
N THR A 175 0.41 11.83 9.71
CA THR A 175 -0.45 12.87 10.27
C THR A 175 -0.53 12.72 11.78
N TYR A 176 -1.10 13.72 12.45
CA TYR A 176 -1.25 13.74 13.89
C TYR A 176 -2.72 14.03 14.21
N GLN A 177 -3.28 13.28 15.14
CA GLN A 177 -4.62 13.60 15.64
C GLN A 177 -4.52 14.81 16.57
N GLU A 178 -5.53 15.68 16.53
CA GLU A 178 -5.62 16.80 17.46
C GLU A 178 -5.62 16.30 18.91
N LEU A 179 -4.91 17.04 19.75
CA LEU A 179 -4.89 16.85 21.18
C LEU A 179 -6.19 17.38 21.79
N VAL A 180 -6.69 16.67 22.79
CA VAL A 180 -7.71 17.17 23.73
C VAL A 180 -7.07 17.34 25.11
N LEU A 181 -7.68 18.16 25.97
CA LEU A 181 -7.11 18.47 27.29
C LEU A 181 -6.89 17.21 28.14
N GLU A 182 -7.73 16.18 27.96
CA GLU A 182 -7.58 14.87 28.61
C GLU A 182 -6.24 14.20 28.30
N ASP A 183 -5.73 14.36 27.06
CA ASP A 183 -4.45 13.78 26.64
C ASP A 183 -3.27 14.34 27.46
N LEU A 184 -3.43 15.53 28.07
CA LEU A 184 -2.37 16.27 28.77
C LEU A 184 -2.43 16.19 30.29
N LYS A 185 -3.47 15.58 30.89
CA LYS A 185 -3.70 15.57 32.35
C LYS A 185 -2.61 14.87 33.19
N GLY A 186 -1.66 14.17 32.55
CA GLY A 186 -0.54 13.50 33.21
C GLY A 186 0.77 14.29 33.22
N ILE A 187 0.82 15.49 32.64
CA ILE A 187 2.06 16.29 32.57
C ILE A 187 2.28 17.00 33.91
N PRO A 188 3.39 16.72 34.62
CA PRO A 188 3.65 17.36 35.92
C PRO A 188 3.94 18.85 35.77
N ASP A 189 3.74 19.61 36.85
CA ASP A 189 4.11 21.01 36.97
C ASP A 189 3.48 21.97 35.93
N ALA A 190 2.31 21.60 35.38
CA ALA A 190 1.54 22.42 34.45
C ALA A 190 0.17 22.83 35.03
N GLY A 191 -0.15 24.12 35.01
CA GLY A 191 -1.50 24.62 35.27
C GLY A 191 -2.44 24.37 34.08
N GLU A 192 -3.75 24.26 34.34
CA GLU A 192 -4.76 24.00 33.31
C GLU A 192 -4.71 25.02 32.15
N GLU A 193 -4.56 26.31 32.45
CA GLU A 193 -4.42 27.36 31.44
C GLU A 193 -3.16 27.18 30.55
N GLN A 194 -2.06 26.68 31.13
CA GLN A 194 -0.84 26.41 30.36
C GLN A 194 -1.03 25.20 29.44
N LEU A 195 -1.74 24.17 29.90
CA LEU A 195 -2.07 22.99 29.10
C LEU A 195 -3.02 23.33 27.94
N GLU A 196 -4.02 24.18 28.17
CA GLU A 196 -4.92 24.66 27.11
C GLU A 196 -4.16 25.43 26.03
N LYS A 197 -3.24 26.32 26.43
CA LYS A 197 -2.39 27.07 25.48
C LYS A 197 -1.45 26.13 24.71
N ALA A 198 -0.81 25.19 25.39
CA ALA A 198 0.07 24.20 24.76
C ALA A 198 -0.70 23.33 23.75
N MET A 199 -1.88 22.84 24.11
CA MET A 199 -2.77 22.09 23.23
C MET A 199 -3.14 22.90 21.98
N ALA A 200 -3.52 24.18 22.15
CA ALA A 200 -3.89 25.04 21.04
C ALA A 200 -2.72 25.26 20.06
N LEU A 201 -1.50 25.48 20.56
CA LEU A 201 -0.30 25.64 19.73
C LEU A 201 -0.01 24.38 18.89
N VAL A 202 -0.14 23.20 19.52
CA VAL A 202 0.06 21.91 18.83
C VAL A 202 -1.03 21.73 17.78
N ASN A 203 -2.30 21.90 18.13
CA ASN A 203 -3.40 21.71 17.19
C ASN A 203 -3.36 22.70 16.02
N GLU A 204 -2.94 23.96 16.25
CA GLU A 204 -2.69 24.90 15.15
C GLU A 204 -1.58 24.40 14.22
N THR A 205 -0.49 23.88 14.78
CA THR A 205 0.64 23.32 14.03
C THR A 205 0.22 22.09 13.22
N ILE A 206 -0.57 21.18 13.83
CA ILE A 206 -1.18 20.02 13.17
C ILE A 206 -2.12 20.47 12.04
N GLY A 207 -2.98 21.46 12.28
CA GLY A 207 -3.90 22.02 11.28
C GLY A 207 -3.18 22.64 10.08
N ARG A 208 -1.93 23.09 10.26
CA ARG A 208 -1.02 23.54 9.20
C ARG A 208 -0.26 22.40 8.50
N LYS A 209 -0.52 21.14 8.87
CA LYS A 209 0.19 19.94 8.40
C LYS A 209 1.68 19.96 8.71
N LEU A 210 2.07 20.56 9.83
CA LEU A 210 3.45 20.55 10.34
C LEU A 210 3.57 19.56 11.52
N PRO A 211 4.74 18.94 11.73
CA PRO A 211 4.93 18.03 12.85
C PRO A 211 4.92 18.79 14.18
N PRO A 212 4.53 18.14 15.31
CA PRO A 212 4.55 18.77 16.64
C PRO A 212 5.94 19.28 17.06
N ALA A 213 7.02 18.72 16.50
CA ALA A 213 8.38 19.22 16.70
C ALA A 213 8.63 20.63 16.12
N ALA A 214 7.77 21.12 15.22
CA ALA A 214 7.86 22.45 14.63
C ALA A 214 7.17 23.56 15.47
N VAL A 215 6.54 23.20 16.58
CA VAL A 215 5.88 24.16 17.48
C VAL A 215 6.93 25.11 18.06
N ASP A 216 6.67 26.42 17.96
CA ASP A 216 7.41 27.43 18.72
C ASP A 216 6.79 27.55 20.11
N TRP A 217 7.48 26.97 21.10
CA TRP A 217 6.97 26.86 22.45
C TRP A 217 7.01 28.16 23.25
N GLY A 218 7.83 29.15 22.85
CA GLY A 218 7.95 30.42 23.57
C GLY A 218 8.07 30.25 25.09
N GLU A 219 7.13 30.87 25.83
CA GLU A 219 7.07 30.82 27.31
C GLU A 219 6.75 29.42 27.88
N LEU A 220 6.20 28.52 27.06
CA LEU A 220 5.83 27.16 27.42
C LEU A 220 6.93 26.13 27.11
N ALA A 221 8.16 26.57 26.82
CA ALA A 221 9.29 25.68 26.49
C ALA A 221 9.52 24.54 27.51
N HIS A 222 9.23 24.77 28.79
CA HIS A 222 9.33 23.75 29.85
C HIS A 222 8.33 22.59 29.71
N LEU A 223 7.21 22.79 29.00
CA LEU A 223 6.22 21.77 28.71
C LEU A 223 6.42 21.11 27.34
N GLY A 224 7.22 21.72 26.47
CA GLY A 224 7.30 21.37 25.05
C GLY A 224 7.61 19.90 24.82
N ASP A 225 8.65 19.37 25.45
CA ASP A 225 9.04 17.96 25.29
C ASP A 225 7.91 17.00 25.70
N ALA A 226 7.22 17.26 26.81
CA ALA A 226 6.15 16.40 27.31
C ALA A 226 4.91 16.44 26.41
N VAL A 227 4.52 17.64 25.96
CA VAL A 227 3.34 17.84 25.10
C VAL A 227 3.62 17.31 23.69
N THR A 228 4.81 17.57 23.12
CA THR A 228 5.26 16.96 21.87
C THR A 228 5.21 15.45 22.00
N ALA A 229 5.81 14.85 23.05
CA ALA A 229 5.80 13.40 23.24
C ALA A 229 4.37 12.80 23.32
N THR A 230 3.39 13.54 23.87
CA THR A 230 1.97 13.15 23.82
C THR A 230 1.41 13.20 22.40
N ALA A 231 1.67 14.26 21.65
CA ALA A 231 1.26 14.36 20.24
C ALA A 231 1.89 13.26 19.37
N GLU A 232 3.17 12.92 19.61
CA GLU A 232 3.87 11.82 18.95
C GLU A 232 3.27 10.43 19.26
N ARG A 233 2.45 10.29 20.31
CA ARG A 233 1.68 9.05 20.59
C ARG A 233 0.39 8.96 19.77
N LYS A 234 -0.09 10.09 19.25
CA LYS A 234 -1.31 10.18 18.43
C LYS A 234 -1.00 10.36 16.95
N ARG A 235 0.15 9.85 16.49
CA ARG A 235 0.44 9.74 15.06
C ARG A 235 -0.56 8.81 14.38
N ALA A 236 -0.99 9.22 13.19
CA ALA A 236 -1.68 8.37 12.24
C ALA A 236 -0.81 8.21 11.01
N TYR A 237 -0.82 7.00 10.46
CA TYR A 237 0.04 6.61 9.35
C TYR A 237 -0.85 6.16 8.20
N LEU A 238 -0.53 6.64 7.00
CA LEU A 238 -0.96 6.05 5.76
C LEU A 238 0.29 5.66 4.98
N GLY A 239 0.26 4.53 4.30
CA GLY A 239 1.43 4.10 3.53
C GLY A 239 1.25 2.75 2.87
N GLN A 240 1.94 2.60 1.74
CA GLN A 240 2.03 1.38 0.96
C GLN A 240 3.18 0.51 1.50
N MET A 241 2.89 -0.36 2.46
CA MET A 241 3.87 -1.18 3.17
C MET A 241 4.22 -2.42 2.35
N ASP A 242 5.49 -2.56 1.99
CA ASP A 242 5.92 -3.63 1.09
C ASP A 242 5.77 -5.02 1.74
N LEU A 243 5.18 -5.95 0.99
CA LEU A 243 4.97 -7.32 1.40
C LEU A 243 6.27 -8.12 1.28
N ASN A 244 6.47 -9.03 2.23
CA ASN A 244 7.60 -9.93 2.23
C ASN A 244 7.29 -11.19 1.42
N ALA A 245 7.64 -11.20 0.13
CA ALA A 245 7.43 -12.35 -0.75
C ALA A 245 8.26 -13.61 -0.39
N ARG A 246 9.08 -13.58 0.67
CA ARG A 246 9.69 -14.78 1.26
C ARG A 246 8.77 -15.49 2.27
N SER A 247 7.69 -14.83 2.69
CA SER A 247 6.71 -15.37 3.63
C SER A 247 5.64 -16.17 2.91
N GLU A 248 5.41 -17.41 3.33
CA GLU A 248 4.33 -18.25 2.79
C GLU A 248 2.95 -17.65 3.08
N GLN A 249 2.77 -16.90 4.16
CA GLN A 249 1.50 -16.21 4.45
C GLN A 249 1.15 -15.17 3.37
N VAL A 250 2.16 -14.53 2.76
CA VAL A 250 1.96 -13.59 1.66
C VAL A 250 1.50 -14.34 0.39
N TRP A 251 2.02 -15.54 0.17
CA TRP A 251 1.60 -16.39 -0.95
C TRP A 251 0.20 -16.98 -0.76
N ASP A 252 -0.17 -17.35 0.46
CA ASP A 252 -1.54 -17.75 0.81
C ASP A 252 -2.50 -16.58 0.56
N PHE A 253 -2.12 -15.36 0.98
CA PHE A 253 -2.87 -14.14 0.68
C PHE A 253 -3.03 -13.89 -0.84
N TYR A 254 -2.00 -14.13 -1.65
CA TYR A 254 -2.12 -14.04 -3.10
C TYR A 254 -3.10 -15.07 -3.69
N ASP A 255 -3.07 -16.32 -3.20
CA ASP A 255 -4.00 -17.38 -3.63
C ASP A 255 -5.45 -17.00 -3.29
N GLU A 256 -5.71 -16.58 -2.04
CA GLU A 256 -7.02 -16.10 -1.59
C GLU A 256 -7.50 -14.88 -2.37
N THR A 257 -6.61 -13.93 -2.66
CA THR A 257 -6.95 -12.72 -3.42
C THR A 257 -7.30 -13.07 -4.86
N LEU A 258 -6.51 -13.92 -5.52
CA LEU A 258 -6.81 -14.36 -6.89
C LEU A 258 -8.14 -15.12 -6.96
N ALA A 259 -8.44 -16.00 -6.00
CA ALA A 259 -9.76 -16.63 -5.88
C ALA A 259 -10.89 -15.58 -5.79
N LYS A 260 -10.71 -14.56 -4.94
CA LYS A 260 -11.70 -13.49 -4.73
C LYS A 260 -11.92 -12.65 -5.99
N LEU A 261 -10.85 -12.27 -6.70
CA LEU A 261 -10.94 -11.57 -7.98
C LEU A 261 -11.69 -12.41 -9.01
N GLY A 262 -11.41 -13.71 -9.09
CA GLY A 262 -12.16 -14.65 -9.94
C GLY A 262 -13.65 -14.69 -9.59
N ALA A 263 -14.00 -14.68 -8.30
CA ALA A 263 -15.39 -14.64 -7.84
C ALA A 263 -16.12 -13.34 -8.21
N TYR A 264 -15.40 -12.23 -8.40
CA TYR A 264 -15.96 -10.98 -8.94
C TYR A 264 -16.12 -10.99 -10.47
N GLY A 265 -15.74 -12.06 -11.17
CA GLY A 265 -15.83 -12.18 -12.62
C GLY A 265 -14.56 -11.75 -13.37
N ALA A 266 -13.42 -11.67 -12.66
CA ALA A 266 -12.14 -11.40 -13.31
C ALA A 266 -11.77 -12.51 -14.30
N SER A 267 -11.22 -12.12 -15.44
CA SER A 267 -10.59 -13.03 -16.42
C SER A 267 -9.11 -12.70 -16.64
N LEU A 268 -8.72 -11.47 -16.31
CA LEU A 268 -7.37 -10.94 -16.47
C LEU A 268 -6.99 -10.17 -15.19
N VAL A 269 -5.80 -10.40 -14.67
CA VAL A 269 -5.29 -9.72 -13.48
C VAL A 269 -3.99 -9.01 -13.82
N ARG A 270 -3.93 -7.70 -13.60
CA ARG A 270 -2.68 -6.94 -13.71
C ARG A 270 -1.87 -7.13 -12.43
N LEU A 271 -0.60 -7.47 -12.58
CA LEU A 271 0.33 -7.50 -11.44
C LEU A 271 0.95 -6.11 -11.32
N ASP A 272 0.46 -5.31 -10.37
CA ASP A 272 0.92 -3.95 -10.15
C ASP A 272 2.34 -3.93 -9.56
N ALA A 273 3.21 -3.06 -10.08
CA ALA A 273 4.57 -2.87 -9.56
C ALA A 273 5.36 -4.19 -9.40
N PHE A 274 5.11 -5.17 -10.29
CA PHE A 274 5.63 -6.54 -10.16
C PHE A 274 7.16 -6.59 -10.04
N ALA A 275 7.85 -5.74 -10.79
CA ALA A 275 9.31 -5.66 -10.78
C ALA A 275 9.91 -5.32 -9.40
N TYR A 276 9.14 -4.72 -8.48
CA TYR A 276 9.61 -4.33 -7.15
C TYR A 276 9.43 -5.42 -6.10
N LEU A 277 8.69 -6.50 -6.40
CA LEU A 277 8.30 -7.50 -5.41
C LEU A 277 9.51 -8.24 -4.84
N HIS A 278 10.42 -8.69 -5.71
CA HIS A 278 11.59 -9.44 -5.28
C HIS A 278 12.67 -8.51 -4.70
N LYS A 279 12.92 -8.64 -3.40
CA LYS A 279 13.93 -7.89 -2.67
C LYS A 279 15.02 -8.80 -2.10
N GLU A 280 16.26 -8.38 -2.28
CA GLU A 280 17.45 -9.03 -1.75
C GLU A 280 18.53 -7.99 -1.43
N PRO A 281 19.23 -8.10 -0.30
CA PRO A 281 20.27 -7.14 0.06
C PRO A 281 21.30 -6.96 -1.06
N CYS A 282 21.71 -5.71 -1.27
CA CYS A 282 22.74 -5.31 -2.23
C CYS A 282 22.42 -5.58 -3.72
N LYS A 283 21.21 -6.04 -4.04
CA LYS A 283 20.66 -6.05 -5.41
C LYS A 283 19.95 -4.73 -5.71
N THR A 284 19.55 -4.56 -6.98
CA THR A 284 18.81 -3.37 -7.42
C THR A 284 17.42 -3.29 -6.80
N ASN A 285 16.81 -4.43 -6.47
CA ASN A 285 15.42 -4.54 -6.00
C ASN A 285 14.42 -3.98 -7.01
N PHE A 286 14.82 -4.08 -8.28
CA PHE A 286 14.00 -3.85 -9.45
C PHE A 286 14.35 -4.94 -10.46
N PHE A 287 13.38 -5.82 -10.72
CA PHE A 287 13.49 -6.98 -11.61
C PHE A 287 14.74 -7.84 -11.34
N ASN A 288 14.94 -8.22 -10.08
CA ASN A 288 16.08 -9.06 -9.68
C ASN A 288 15.98 -10.44 -10.35
N LYS A 289 17.03 -10.86 -11.05
CA LYS A 289 17.10 -12.19 -11.69
C LYS A 289 17.95 -13.15 -10.84
N PRO A 290 17.58 -14.45 -10.73
CA PRO A 290 16.39 -15.08 -11.32
C PRO A 290 15.10 -14.90 -10.49
N GLY A 291 15.17 -14.39 -9.26
CA GLY A 291 14.05 -14.46 -8.31
C GLY A 291 12.72 -13.83 -8.77
N THR A 292 12.73 -12.75 -9.55
CA THR A 292 11.50 -12.20 -10.14
C THR A 292 10.82 -13.19 -11.09
N TRP A 293 11.58 -13.99 -11.84
CA TRP A 293 11.01 -15.04 -12.70
C TRP A 293 10.40 -16.18 -11.90
N GLU A 294 11.09 -16.62 -10.85
CA GLU A 294 10.60 -17.66 -9.95
C GLU A 294 9.28 -17.24 -9.29
N TYR A 295 9.16 -15.97 -8.90
CA TYR A 295 7.91 -15.42 -8.36
C TYR A 295 6.81 -15.32 -9.42
N LEU A 296 7.15 -14.98 -10.67
CA LEU A 296 6.18 -14.94 -11.77
C LEU A 296 5.63 -16.34 -12.06
N ASP A 297 6.48 -17.35 -12.12
CA ASP A 297 6.09 -18.75 -12.35
C ASP A 297 5.18 -19.26 -11.25
N ARG A 298 5.50 -18.93 -9.99
CA ARG A 298 4.66 -19.28 -8.83
C ARG A 298 3.29 -18.59 -8.90
N LEU A 299 3.24 -17.29 -9.20
CA LEU A 299 1.98 -16.56 -9.39
C LEU A 299 1.16 -17.14 -10.55
N ALA A 300 1.81 -17.47 -11.67
CA ALA A 300 1.15 -18.06 -12.82
C ALA A 300 0.52 -19.41 -12.48
N ALA A 301 1.22 -20.26 -11.71
CA ALA A 301 0.68 -21.53 -11.24
C ALA A 301 -0.53 -21.36 -10.32
N ILE A 302 -0.54 -20.33 -9.46
CA ILE A 302 -1.69 -20.01 -8.60
C ILE A 302 -2.86 -19.49 -9.44
N ALA A 303 -2.61 -18.53 -10.34
CA ALA A 303 -3.63 -17.96 -11.22
C ALA A 303 -4.28 -19.01 -12.13
N ASP A 304 -3.51 -19.99 -12.60
CA ASP A 304 -4.02 -21.10 -13.41
C ASP A 304 -5.06 -21.95 -12.66
N LYS A 305 -4.94 -22.11 -11.31
CA LYS A 305 -5.95 -22.78 -10.45
C LYS A 305 -7.30 -22.05 -10.49
N HIS A 306 -7.25 -20.71 -10.51
CA HIS A 306 -8.41 -19.81 -10.49
C HIS A 306 -8.90 -19.40 -11.87
N GLN A 307 -8.30 -19.98 -12.92
CA GLN A 307 -8.66 -19.73 -14.30
C GLN A 307 -8.39 -18.29 -14.79
N LEU A 308 -7.43 -17.61 -14.16
CA LEU A 308 -7.08 -16.22 -14.45
C LEU A 308 -5.87 -16.11 -15.38
N SER A 309 -5.91 -15.15 -16.28
CA SER A 309 -4.73 -14.74 -17.05
C SER A 309 -4.00 -13.62 -16.29
N LEU A 310 -2.67 -13.61 -16.33
CA LEU A 310 -1.86 -12.56 -15.68
C LEU A 310 -1.29 -11.59 -16.72
N LEU A 311 -1.22 -10.31 -16.35
CA LEU A 311 -0.58 -9.25 -17.13
C LEU A 311 0.38 -8.48 -16.23
N PRO A 312 1.68 -8.84 -16.20
CA PRO A 312 2.66 -8.14 -15.38
C PRO A 312 2.88 -6.72 -15.90
N GLU A 313 2.79 -5.72 -15.01
CA GLU A 313 3.21 -4.37 -15.34
C GLU A 313 4.69 -4.18 -15.02
N ILE A 314 5.46 -3.82 -16.06
CA ILE A 314 6.90 -3.62 -15.96
C ILE A 314 7.28 -2.42 -16.84
N HIS A 315 7.70 -1.34 -16.20
CA HIS A 315 8.28 -0.18 -16.87
C HIS A 315 9.80 -0.29 -16.90
N SER A 316 10.34 -0.80 -18.01
CA SER A 316 11.79 -0.90 -18.25
C SER A 316 12.18 -0.21 -19.55
N GLU A 317 13.42 0.29 -19.66
CA GLU A 317 13.88 0.83 -20.94
C GLU A 317 13.97 -0.29 -21.98
N TYR A 318 13.49 0.00 -23.19
CA TYR A 318 13.48 -0.96 -24.30
C TYR A 318 14.85 -1.60 -24.56
N GLY A 319 15.93 -0.82 -24.43
CA GLY A 319 17.31 -1.26 -24.67
C GLY A 319 17.84 -2.35 -23.73
N TYR A 320 17.16 -2.61 -22.60
CA TYR A 320 17.52 -3.73 -21.71
C TYR A 320 17.00 -5.09 -22.18
N GLY A 321 16.21 -5.13 -23.27
CA GLY A 321 15.71 -6.39 -23.85
C GLY A 321 14.68 -7.13 -22.98
N LEU A 322 14.26 -6.56 -21.85
CA LEU A 322 13.42 -7.25 -20.88
C LEU A 322 12.06 -7.69 -21.45
N HIS A 323 11.53 -6.93 -22.41
CA HIS A 323 10.31 -7.25 -23.12
C HIS A 323 10.39 -8.56 -23.92
N GLU A 324 11.58 -8.97 -24.39
CA GLU A 324 11.76 -10.23 -25.13
C GLU A 324 11.74 -11.45 -24.20
N GLU A 325 12.07 -11.25 -22.91
CA GLU A 325 12.07 -12.33 -21.92
C GLU A 325 10.68 -12.57 -21.32
N VAL A 326 9.81 -11.54 -21.29
CA VAL A 326 8.46 -11.58 -20.67
C VAL A 326 7.37 -11.97 -21.67
N ALA A 327 7.64 -11.89 -22.98
CA ALA A 327 6.66 -12.04 -24.06
C ALA A 327 6.22 -13.48 -24.36
#